data_AF-A0A536TPX9-F1
#
_entry.id   AF-A0A536TPX9-F1
#
_cell.length_a   1.000
_cell.length_b   1.000
_cell.length_c   1.000
_cell.angle_alpha   90.00
_cell.angle_beta   90.00
_cell.angle_gamma   90.00
#
_symmetry.space_group_name_H-M   'P 1'
#
loop_
_entity.id
_entity.type
_entity.pdbx_description
1 polymer ?
#
loop_
_entity_poly.entity_id
_entity_poly.type
_entity_poly.pdbx_seq_one_letter_code
_entity_poly.pdbx_strand_id
1 'polypeptide(L)'
;MTATIALVAGDPAGVGPELVAKLLGYPSELPAQIRLIAHRASLDAAAKVAGVALELPTLKTDDAARSKLAVARMEWSGWNAAPFEQGKAGAANGAFMLDSLKFALDLAQRGVVDAVCFAPLNKSALRAGGMKQEDELRWFADVLGYRGPCGEFNVLEKLWTSRVTSHIPLKDVAGLLTAEGVAEAIGMLHDALRRAGNATPRIGVCGLNPHNGDDGNFGREEIDIIA
;
A
#
# COMPACT_ATOMS: atom_id res chain seq x y z
N MET A 1 -17.40 14.98 1.40
CA MET A 1 -17.02 14.73 -0.01
C MET A 1 -16.76 13.24 -0.15
N THR A 2 -17.10 12.64 -1.29
CA THR A 2 -16.72 11.25 -1.58
C THR A 2 -15.24 11.22 -1.95
N ALA A 3 -14.43 10.43 -1.25
CA ALA A 3 -13.01 10.31 -1.56
C ALA A 3 -12.80 9.70 -2.95
N THR A 4 -11.77 10.16 -3.66
CA THR A 4 -11.32 9.61 -4.94
C THR A 4 -10.04 8.83 -4.72
N ILE A 5 -10.04 7.55 -5.10
CA ILE A 5 -8.93 6.62 -4.85
C ILE A 5 -8.37 6.14 -6.19
N ALA A 6 -7.05 6.29 -6.38
CA ALA A 6 -6.34 5.56 -7.43
C ALA A 6 -6.21 4.10 -7.00
N LEU A 7 -6.85 3.18 -7.73
CA LEU A 7 -6.77 1.75 -7.47
C LEU A 7 -5.84 1.11 -8.49
N VAL A 8 -4.70 0.60 -8.04
CA VAL A 8 -3.74 -0.14 -8.86
C VAL A 8 -4.05 -1.63 -8.76
N ALA A 9 -4.23 -2.31 -9.91
CA ALA A 9 -4.61 -3.72 -9.95
C ALA A 9 -3.51 -4.72 -9.52
N GLY A 10 -2.33 -4.25 -9.15
CA GLY A 10 -1.24 -5.07 -8.64
C GLY A 10 -0.48 -5.80 -9.76
N ASP A 11 0.02 -7.01 -9.45
CA ASP A 11 0.71 -7.85 -10.44
C ASP A 11 -0.27 -8.33 -11.52
N PRO A 12 -0.06 -7.99 -12.80
CA PRO A 12 -0.95 -8.42 -13.89
C PRO A 12 -0.95 -9.93 -14.13
N ALA A 13 0.01 -10.69 -13.60
CA ALA A 13 0.01 -12.16 -13.60
C ALA A 13 -0.41 -12.78 -12.26
N GLY A 14 -0.62 -11.97 -11.22
CA GLY A 14 -1.07 -12.42 -9.91
C GLY A 14 -2.59 -12.47 -9.80
N VAL A 15 -3.08 -12.54 -8.56
CA VAL A 15 -4.52 -12.57 -8.24
C VAL A 15 -5.16 -11.17 -8.13
N GLY A 16 -4.35 -10.11 -8.22
CA GLY A 16 -4.79 -8.73 -8.05
C GLY A 16 -5.91 -8.33 -9.03
N PRO A 17 -5.78 -8.61 -10.34
CA PRO A 17 -6.83 -8.36 -11.32
C PRO A 17 -8.17 -9.04 -10.97
N GLU A 18 -8.18 -10.27 -10.47
CA GLU A 18 -9.40 -11.00 -10.06
C GLU A 18 -10.06 -10.36 -8.84
N LEU A 19 -9.28 -9.94 -7.85
CA LEU A 19 -9.79 -9.24 -6.67
C LEU A 19 -10.43 -7.90 -7.06
N VAL A 20 -9.74 -7.13 -7.92
CA VAL A 20 -10.25 -5.85 -8.42
C VAL A 20 -11.46 -6.03 -9.30
N ALA A 21 -11.49 -7.03 -10.19
CA ALA A 21 -12.66 -7.30 -11.03
C ALA A 21 -13.88 -7.64 -10.17
N LYS A 22 -13.73 -8.50 -9.15
CA LYS A 22 -14.81 -8.81 -8.21
C LYS A 22 -15.30 -7.58 -7.46
N LEU A 23 -14.38 -6.75 -6.94
CA LEU A 23 -14.73 -5.50 -6.25
C LEU A 23 -15.52 -4.55 -7.16
N LEU A 24 -15.05 -4.34 -8.39
CA LEU A 24 -15.67 -3.42 -9.35
C LEU A 24 -16.94 -3.95 -10.00
N GLY A 25 -17.23 -5.25 -9.86
CA GLY A 25 -18.50 -5.85 -10.27
C GLY A 25 -19.71 -5.37 -9.46
N TYR A 26 -19.48 -4.72 -8.30
CA TYR A 26 -20.52 -4.18 -7.42
C TYR A 26 -20.29 -2.68 -7.14
N PRO A 27 -20.28 -1.81 -8.17
CA PRO A 27 -19.82 -0.42 -8.05
C PRO A 27 -20.71 0.44 -7.14
N SER A 28 -21.99 0.10 -6.98
CA SER A 28 -22.94 0.80 -6.10
C SER A 28 -22.63 0.65 -4.62
N GLU A 29 -21.78 -0.31 -4.24
CA GLU A 29 -21.40 -0.58 -2.84
C GLU A 29 -20.10 0.13 -2.45
N LEU A 30 -19.43 0.81 -3.40
CA LEU A 30 -18.15 1.45 -3.13
C LEU A 30 -18.36 2.79 -2.41
N PRO A 31 -17.71 3.01 -1.24
CA PRO A 31 -17.80 4.27 -0.51
C PRO A 31 -16.96 5.40 -1.11
N ALA A 32 -16.29 5.15 -2.23
CA ALA A 32 -15.33 6.04 -2.87
C ALA A 32 -15.47 6.00 -4.39
N GLN A 33 -15.04 7.08 -5.05
CA GLN A 33 -14.84 7.09 -6.48
C GLN A 33 -13.51 6.41 -6.81
N ILE A 34 -13.50 5.51 -7.79
CA ILE A 34 -12.33 4.75 -8.18
C ILE A 34 -11.76 5.26 -9.50
N ARG A 35 -10.44 5.44 -9.51
CA ARG A 35 -9.61 5.73 -10.68
C ARG A 35 -8.71 4.52 -10.91
N LEU A 36 -9.16 3.60 -11.75
CA LEU A 36 -8.50 2.32 -11.96
C LEU A 36 -7.26 2.47 -12.84
N ILE A 37 -6.16 1.88 -12.37
CA ILE A 37 -4.90 1.72 -13.10
C ILE A 37 -4.65 0.21 -13.19
N ALA A 38 -4.79 -0.34 -14.39
CA ALA A 38 -4.73 -1.79 -14.60
C ALA A 38 -4.21 -2.12 -16.01
N HIS A 39 -3.83 -3.39 -16.19
CA HIS A 39 -3.58 -3.97 -17.50
C HIS A 39 -4.88 -4.54 -18.07
N ARG A 40 -5.26 -4.12 -19.29
CA ARG A 40 -6.54 -4.49 -19.89
C ARG A 40 -6.72 -6.00 -20.02
N ALA A 41 -5.76 -6.70 -20.63
CA ALA A 41 -5.97 -8.12 -20.94
C ALA A 41 -6.08 -8.98 -19.67
N SER A 42 -5.31 -8.64 -18.62
CA SER A 42 -5.40 -9.30 -17.31
C SER A 42 -6.75 -9.03 -16.65
N LEU A 43 -7.24 -7.79 -16.71
CA LEU A 43 -8.53 -7.41 -16.14
C LEU A 43 -9.71 -8.07 -16.89
N ASP A 44 -9.65 -8.11 -18.23
CA ASP A 44 -10.67 -8.76 -19.07
C ASP A 44 -10.72 -10.27 -18.80
N ALA A 45 -9.58 -10.93 -18.61
CA ALA A 45 -9.51 -12.34 -18.20
C ALA A 45 -10.07 -12.55 -16.79
N ALA A 46 -9.70 -11.68 -15.85
CA ALA A 46 -10.18 -11.71 -14.48
C ALA A 46 -11.70 -11.49 -14.37
N ALA A 47 -12.26 -10.56 -15.14
CA ALA A 47 -13.70 -10.31 -15.18
C ALA A 47 -14.48 -11.55 -15.65
N LYS A 48 -13.96 -12.28 -16.65
CA LYS A 48 -14.54 -13.56 -17.08
C LYS A 48 -14.51 -14.62 -15.97
N VAL A 49 -13.39 -14.75 -15.26
CA VAL A 49 -13.25 -15.69 -14.12
C VAL A 49 -14.20 -15.31 -12.99
N ALA A 50 -14.36 -14.02 -12.72
CA ALA A 50 -15.25 -13.51 -11.68
C ALA A 50 -16.73 -13.54 -12.07
N GLY A 51 -17.07 -13.77 -13.34
CA GLY A 51 -18.44 -13.76 -13.83
C GLY A 51 -19.09 -12.37 -13.84
N VAL A 52 -18.29 -11.31 -14.00
CA VAL A 52 -18.74 -9.91 -13.97
C VAL A 52 -18.46 -9.23 -15.30
N ALA A 53 -19.29 -8.23 -15.63
CA ALA A 53 -19.04 -7.31 -16.74
C ALA A 53 -18.59 -5.96 -16.17
N LEU A 54 -17.49 -5.42 -16.68
CA LEU A 54 -16.93 -4.15 -16.21
C LEU A 54 -17.12 -3.07 -17.27
N GLU A 55 -17.92 -2.05 -16.95
CA GLU A 55 -18.02 -0.84 -17.75
C GLU A 55 -17.07 0.22 -17.19
N LEU A 56 -15.95 0.42 -17.89
CA LEU A 56 -14.86 1.28 -17.44
C LEU A 56 -14.65 2.45 -18.41
N PRO A 57 -15.43 3.54 -18.26
CA PRO A 57 -15.21 4.75 -19.05
C PRO A 57 -13.77 5.25 -18.87
N THR A 58 -13.20 5.77 -19.95
CA THR A 58 -11.82 6.26 -19.95
C THR A 58 -11.79 7.68 -19.46
N LEU A 59 -10.84 7.97 -18.56
CA LEU A 59 -10.73 9.28 -17.95
C LEU A 59 -9.29 9.79 -18.07
N LYS A 60 -9.16 10.97 -18.67
CA LYS A 60 -7.87 11.67 -18.78
C LYS A 60 -7.52 12.30 -17.44
N THR A 61 -6.23 12.46 -17.17
CA THR A 61 -5.77 13.01 -15.90
C THR A 61 -6.32 14.41 -15.62
N ASP A 62 -6.43 15.26 -16.64
CA ASP A 62 -6.91 16.64 -16.48
C ASP A 62 -8.42 16.74 -16.18
N ASP A 63 -9.17 15.70 -16.55
CA ASP A 63 -10.61 15.57 -16.28
C ASP A 63 -10.88 14.81 -14.97
N ALA A 64 -9.90 14.02 -14.50
CA ALA A 64 -10.09 13.06 -13.43
C ALA A 64 -10.47 13.67 -12.09
N ALA A 65 -9.91 14.84 -11.77
CA ALA A 65 -10.18 15.58 -10.54
C ALA A 65 -11.61 16.15 -10.45
N ARG A 66 -12.26 16.36 -11.60
CA ARG A 66 -13.61 16.96 -11.69
C ARG A 66 -14.71 15.93 -11.99
N SER A 67 -14.31 14.74 -12.41
CA SER A 67 -15.25 13.67 -12.75
C SER A 67 -16.06 13.22 -11.55
N LYS A 68 -17.34 12.93 -11.78
CA LYS A 68 -18.26 12.33 -10.80
C LYS A 68 -18.50 10.84 -11.05
N LEU A 69 -17.77 10.23 -11.98
CA LEU A 69 -17.88 8.81 -12.26
C LEU A 69 -17.48 8.01 -11.02
N ALA A 70 -18.36 7.08 -10.62
CA ALA A 70 -18.11 6.19 -9.49
C ALA A 70 -16.87 5.32 -9.76
N VAL A 71 -16.74 4.79 -10.98
CA VAL A 71 -15.58 4.02 -11.41
C VAL A 71 -15.21 4.48 -12.82
N ALA A 72 -13.93 4.73 -13.04
CA ALA A 72 -13.37 4.99 -14.37
C ALA A 72 -11.95 4.44 -14.46
N ARG A 73 -11.53 4.02 -15.65
CA ARG A 73 -10.13 3.70 -15.91
C ARG A 73 -9.37 4.96 -16.29
N MET A 74 -8.14 5.07 -15.82
CA MET A 74 -7.27 6.17 -16.22
C MET A 74 -6.71 5.95 -17.63
N GLU A 75 -6.61 7.03 -18.40
CA GLU A 75 -5.83 7.04 -19.64
C GLU A 75 -4.34 7.00 -19.28
N TRP A 76 -3.72 5.84 -19.48
CA TRP A 76 -2.32 5.58 -19.16
C TRP A 76 -1.73 4.59 -20.17
N SER A 77 -0.44 4.76 -20.49
CA SER A 77 0.27 3.97 -21.49
C SER A 77 0.30 2.47 -21.17
N GLY A 78 0.29 2.09 -19.90
CA GLY A 78 0.30 0.69 -19.47
C GLY A 78 -1.01 -0.06 -19.74
N TRP A 79 -2.13 0.62 -20.02
CA TRP A 79 -3.43 -0.04 -20.20
C TRP A 79 -3.40 -1.15 -21.27
N ASN A 80 -2.71 -0.90 -22.39
CA ASN A 80 -2.56 -1.83 -23.50
C ASN A 80 -1.13 -2.39 -23.61
N ALA A 81 -0.44 -2.59 -22.49
CA ALA A 81 0.86 -3.27 -22.48
C ALA A 81 0.78 -4.68 -23.08
N ALA A 82 1.93 -5.28 -23.39
CA ALA A 82 1.98 -6.65 -23.88
C ALA A 82 1.41 -7.63 -22.82
N PRO A 83 0.77 -8.75 -23.23
CA PRO A 83 0.23 -9.72 -22.31
C PRO A 83 1.27 -10.31 -21.35
N PHE A 84 0.84 -10.61 -20.12
CA PHE A 84 1.64 -11.28 -19.11
C PHE A 84 1.14 -12.73 -18.94
N GLU A 85 2.06 -13.66 -18.73
CA GLU A 85 1.71 -15.06 -18.47
C GLU A 85 1.24 -15.21 -17.02
N GLN A 86 -0.02 -15.65 -16.84
CA GLN A 86 -0.63 -15.81 -15.52
C GLN A 86 0.18 -16.78 -14.64
N GLY A 87 0.37 -16.43 -13.37
CA GLY A 87 1.13 -17.22 -12.40
C GLY A 87 2.65 -17.15 -12.56
N LYS A 88 3.18 -16.43 -13.57
CA LYS A 88 4.63 -16.27 -13.76
C LYS A 88 5.10 -14.86 -13.42
N ALA A 89 5.92 -14.78 -12.36
CA ALA A 89 6.65 -13.58 -11.99
C ALA A 89 7.83 -13.34 -12.96
N GLY A 90 8.02 -12.08 -13.38
CA GLY A 90 9.11 -11.71 -14.28
C GLY A 90 9.42 -10.22 -14.24
N ALA A 91 10.55 -9.83 -14.85
CA ALA A 91 11.01 -8.44 -14.89
C ALA A 91 10.01 -7.50 -15.58
N ALA A 92 9.33 -7.98 -16.64
CA ALA A 92 8.30 -7.20 -17.34
C ALA A 92 7.11 -6.86 -16.42
N ASN A 93 6.61 -7.84 -15.65
CA ASN A 93 5.56 -7.62 -14.66
C ASN A 93 6.00 -6.64 -13.58
N GLY A 94 7.24 -6.78 -13.12
CA GLY A 94 7.87 -5.87 -12.16
C GLY A 94 7.88 -4.43 -12.64
N ALA A 95 8.40 -4.19 -13.84
CA ALA A 95 8.46 -2.88 -14.45
C ALA A 95 7.05 -2.29 -14.63
N PHE A 96 6.09 -3.10 -15.09
CA PHE A 96 4.70 -2.70 -15.21
C PHE A 96 4.09 -2.25 -13.86
N MET A 97 4.30 -3.04 -12.80
CA MET A 97 3.81 -2.69 -11.45
C MET A 97 4.43 -1.38 -10.97
N LEU A 98 5.75 -1.21 -11.09
CA LEU A 98 6.44 0.02 -10.69
C LEU A 98 5.93 1.25 -11.46
N ASP A 99 5.73 1.13 -12.77
CA ASP A 99 5.19 2.21 -13.59
C ASP A 99 3.73 2.54 -13.21
N SER A 100 2.92 1.52 -12.90
CA SER A 100 1.54 1.71 -12.46
C SER A 100 1.45 2.43 -11.11
N LEU A 101 2.31 2.06 -10.16
CA LEU A 101 2.41 2.69 -8.86
C LEU A 101 2.92 4.12 -8.98
N LYS A 102 3.93 4.35 -9.82
CA LYS A 102 4.47 5.69 -10.09
C LYS A 102 3.41 6.61 -10.67
N PHE A 103 2.61 6.10 -11.61
CA PHE A 103 1.49 6.85 -12.17
C PHE A 103 0.44 7.17 -11.09
N ALA A 104 0.08 6.22 -10.22
CA ALA A 104 -0.83 6.47 -9.10
C ALA A 104 -0.31 7.54 -8.12
N LEU A 105 0.99 7.51 -7.80
CA LEU A 105 1.64 8.52 -6.95
C LEU A 105 1.66 9.90 -7.61
N ASP A 106 1.90 10.01 -8.92
CA ASP A 106 1.80 11.28 -9.66
C ASP A 106 0.39 11.88 -9.54
N LEU A 107 -0.65 11.06 -9.70
CA LEU A 107 -2.03 11.51 -9.52
C LEU A 107 -2.27 12.06 -8.11
N ALA A 108 -1.74 11.39 -7.08
CA ALA A 108 -1.87 11.85 -5.70
C ALA A 108 -1.11 13.16 -5.45
N GLN A 109 0.14 13.27 -5.93
CA GLN A 109 0.95 14.50 -5.79
C GLN A 109 0.31 15.69 -6.50
N ARG A 110 -0.39 15.47 -7.61
CA ARG A 110 -1.14 16.50 -8.35
C ARG A 110 -2.50 16.83 -7.74
N GLY A 111 -2.91 16.15 -6.67
CA GLY A 111 -4.23 16.32 -6.04
C GLY A 111 -5.39 15.82 -6.90
N VAL A 112 -5.14 14.93 -7.86
CA VAL A 112 -6.16 14.32 -8.71
C VAL A 112 -6.92 13.21 -7.97
N VAL A 113 -6.24 12.55 -7.04
CA VAL A 113 -6.82 11.54 -6.14
C VAL A 113 -6.43 11.86 -4.68
N ASP A 114 -7.28 11.47 -3.75
CA ASP A 114 -7.09 11.67 -2.32
C ASP A 114 -6.20 10.57 -1.70
N ALA A 115 -6.18 9.38 -2.30
CA ALA A 115 -5.40 8.24 -1.83
C ALA A 115 -5.01 7.28 -2.96
N VAL A 116 -3.99 6.46 -2.69
CA VAL A 116 -3.61 5.32 -3.52
C VAL A 116 -3.94 4.04 -2.75
N CYS A 117 -4.60 3.11 -3.43
CA CYS A 117 -4.84 1.74 -3.00
C CYS A 117 -4.25 0.82 -4.06
N PHE A 118 -3.59 -0.26 -3.66
CA PHE A 118 -3.04 -1.24 -4.59
C PHE A 118 -3.39 -2.66 -4.15
N ALA A 119 -3.74 -3.48 -5.13
CA ALA A 119 -3.92 -4.92 -4.95
C ALA A 119 -2.55 -5.63 -4.84
N PRO A 120 -2.51 -6.94 -4.51
CA PRO A 120 -1.26 -7.64 -4.23
C PRO A 120 -0.19 -7.49 -5.32
N LEU A 121 1.04 -7.27 -4.86
CA LEU A 121 2.25 -7.13 -5.68
C LEU A 121 3.15 -8.35 -5.47
N ASN A 122 3.97 -8.69 -6.47
CA ASN A 122 4.98 -9.73 -6.34
C ASN A 122 6.37 -9.11 -6.11
N LYS A 123 6.92 -9.28 -4.89
CA LYS A 123 8.22 -8.70 -4.50
C LYS A 123 9.37 -9.17 -5.40
N SER A 124 9.40 -10.44 -5.79
CA SER A 124 10.45 -10.97 -6.67
C SER A 124 10.38 -10.33 -8.06
N ALA A 125 9.18 -10.15 -8.61
CA ALA A 125 8.98 -9.44 -9.87
C ALA A 125 9.36 -7.96 -9.74
N LEU A 126 8.93 -7.26 -8.68
CA LEU A 126 9.30 -5.85 -8.44
C LEU A 126 10.83 -5.66 -8.42
N ARG A 127 11.56 -6.53 -7.72
CA ARG A 127 13.03 -6.51 -7.73
C ARG A 127 13.60 -6.75 -9.13
N ALA A 128 13.11 -7.77 -9.83
CA ALA A 128 13.52 -8.05 -11.22
C ALA A 128 13.20 -6.90 -12.19
N GLY A 129 12.14 -6.14 -11.91
CA GLY A 129 11.71 -4.96 -12.65
C GLY A 129 12.46 -3.67 -12.30
N GLY A 130 13.37 -3.71 -11.32
CA GLY A 130 14.26 -2.58 -10.99
C GLY A 130 14.08 -1.95 -9.61
N MET A 131 13.19 -2.49 -8.74
CA MET A 131 13.09 -2.03 -7.35
C MET A 131 14.32 -2.45 -6.56
N LYS A 132 15.08 -1.47 -6.04
CA LYS A 132 16.31 -1.70 -5.26
C LYS A 132 16.10 -1.53 -3.76
N GLN A 133 14.97 -0.94 -3.38
CA GLN A 133 14.58 -0.65 -2.02
C GLN A 133 14.21 -1.94 -1.28
N GLU A 134 14.19 -1.85 0.05
CA GLU A 134 13.82 -2.96 0.92
C GLU A 134 12.39 -3.43 0.65
N ASP A 135 11.46 -2.49 0.56
CA ASP A 135 10.03 -2.71 0.34
C ASP A 135 9.41 -1.58 -0.49
N GLU A 136 8.12 -1.71 -0.74
CA GLU A 136 7.31 -0.79 -1.51
C GLU A 136 7.14 0.57 -0.81
N LEU A 137 7.15 0.63 0.52
CA LEU A 137 7.03 1.89 1.26
C LEU A 137 8.27 2.75 1.13
N ARG A 138 9.45 2.13 1.24
CA ARG A 138 10.74 2.79 0.97
C ARG A 138 10.81 3.24 -0.48
N TRP A 139 10.31 2.44 -1.41
CA TRP A 139 10.18 2.84 -2.80
C TRP A 139 9.24 4.05 -2.98
N PHE A 140 8.08 4.07 -2.31
CA PHE A 140 7.18 5.23 -2.34
C PHE A 140 7.85 6.48 -1.77
N ALA A 141 8.55 6.38 -0.64
CA ALA A 141 9.26 7.50 -0.03
C ALA A 141 10.32 8.08 -0.99
N ASP A 142 11.06 7.23 -1.71
CA ASP A 142 12.02 7.66 -2.71
C ASP A 142 11.36 8.39 -3.88
N VAL A 143 10.30 7.81 -4.46
CA VAL A 143 9.55 8.41 -5.58
C VAL A 143 8.92 9.74 -5.18
N LEU A 144 8.41 9.84 -3.96
CA LEU A 144 7.78 11.05 -3.42
C LEU A 144 8.79 12.08 -2.91
N GLY A 145 10.09 11.75 -2.85
CA GLY A 145 11.12 12.60 -2.23
C GLY A 145 10.92 12.81 -0.73
N TYR A 146 10.17 11.92 -0.07
CA TYR A 146 9.87 11.99 1.36
C TYR A 146 11.04 11.44 2.18
N ARG A 147 11.40 12.14 3.26
CA ARG A 147 12.55 11.83 4.13
C ARG A 147 12.18 11.71 5.62
N GLY A 148 10.90 11.85 5.95
CA GLY A 148 10.42 11.68 7.31
C GLY A 148 10.21 10.20 7.70
N PRO A 149 9.72 9.95 8.92
CA PRO A 149 9.39 8.61 9.38
C PRO A 149 8.40 7.92 8.44
N CYS A 150 8.70 6.67 8.10
CA CYS A 150 7.92 5.85 7.19
C CYS A 150 7.92 4.41 7.71
N GLY A 151 6.74 3.84 7.85
CA GLY A 151 6.54 2.47 8.31
C GLY A 151 5.13 1.97 8.04
N GLU A 152 4.89 0.75 8.47
CA GLU A 152 3.66 0.01 8.19
C GLU A 152 2.70 0.05 9.38
N PHE A 153 1.41 0.14 9.07
CA PHE A 153 0.34 -0.14 10.02
C PHE A 153 -0.45 -1.36 9.60
N ASN A 154 -0.85 -2.18 10.56
CA ASN A 154 -1.92 -3.16 10.36
C ASN A 154 -3.17 -2.65 11.09
N VAL A 155 -4.30 -2.68 10.40
CA VAL A 155 -5.58 -2.21 10.92
C VAL A 155 -6.60 -3.32 10.85
N LEU A 156 -7.12 -3.73 12.01
CA LEU A 156 -8.23 -4.68 12.14
C LEU A 156 -9.33 -4.02 12.95
N GLU A 157 -10.33 -3.44 12.27
CA GLU A 157 -11.44 -2.70 12.88
C GLU A 157 -10.98 -1.69 13.95
N LYS A 158 -10.96 -2.13 15.22
CA LYS A 158 -10.62 -1.34 16.41
C LYS A 158 -9.17 -1.49 16.87
N LEU A 159 -8.38 -2.38 16.27
CA LEU A 159 -6.98 -2.61 16.59
C LEU A 159 -6.08 -2.04 15.50
N TRP A 160 -5.21 -1.12 15.90
CA TRP A 160 -4.16 -0.57 15.04
C TRP A 160 -2.82 -0.96 15.64
N THR A 161 -1.96 -1.58 14.84
CA THR A 161 -0.60 -1.92 15.26
C THR A 161 0.42 -1.27 14.33
N SER A 162 1.48 -0.78 14.94
CA SER A 162 2.72 -0.35 14.28
C SER A 162 3.86 -1.20 14.80
N ARG A 163 5.03 -1.11 14.19
CA ARG A 163 6.23 -1.85 14.59
C ARG A 163 7.45 -0.94 14.53
N VAL A 164 8.38 -1.15 15.47
CA VAL A 164 9.65 -0.42 15.51
C VAL A 164 10.63 -0.97 14.47
N THR A 165 10.67 -2.29 14.33
CA THR A 165 11.47 -2.99 13.31
C THR A 165 10.55 -3.75 12.35
N SER A 166 10.96 -3.91 11.09
CA SER A 166 10.18 -4.61 10.06
C SER A 166 11.06 -5.57 9.26
N HIS A 167 10.56 -6.76 8.94
CA HIS A 167 11.20 -7.76 8.05
C HIS A 167 12.70 -8.06 8.29
N ILE A 168 13.15 -8.07 9.54
CA ILE A 168 14.54 -8.44 9.92
C ILE A 168 14.62 -9.84 10.53
N PRO A 169 15.80 -10.51 10.50
CA PRO A 169 16.02 -11.73 11.26
C PRO A 169 15.80 -11.49 12.75
N LEU A 170 15.12 -12.43 13.43
CA LEU A 170 14.79 -12.29 14.85
C LEU A 170 16.01 -12.01 15.74
N LYS A 171 17.17 -12.63 15.41
CA LYS A 171 18.44 -12.41 16.12
C LYS A 171 18.95 -10.95 16.11
N ASP A 172 18.48 -10.15 15.16
CA ASP A 172 18.94 -8.77 14.97
C ASP A 172 17.96 -7.75 15.60
N VAL A 173 16.80 -8.20 16.10
CA VAL A 173 15.74 -7.31 16.62
C VAL A 173 16.23 -6.48 17.81
N ALA A 174 16.84 -7.12 18.80
CA ALA A 174 17.31 -6.42 20.00
C ALA A 174 18.40 -5.39 19.66
N GLY A 175 19.35 -5.76 18.81
CA GLY A 175 20.47 -4.88 18.42
C GLY A 175 20.08 -3.70 17.53
N LEU A 176 18.89 -3.72 16.94
CA LEU A 176 18.36 -2.63 16.10
C LEU A 176 17.33 -1.76 16.83
N LEU A 177 16.98 -2.11 18.07
CA LEU A 177 16.08 -1.30 18.87
C LEU A 177 16.79 -0.04 19.38
N THR A 178 16.14 1.11 19.24
CA THR A 178 16.64 2.42 19.68
C THR A 178 15.51 3.26 20.25
N ALA A 179 15.83 4.19 21.16
CA ALA A 179 14.83 5.06 21.78
C ALA A 179 14.18 5.97 20.73
N GLU A 180 14.96 6.45 19.78
CA GLU A 180 14.51 7.24 18.63
C GLU A 180 13.54 6.43 17.76
N GLY A 181 13.88 5.18 17.42
CA GLY A 181 13.01 4.31 16.63
C GLY A 181 11.68 4.01 17.33
N VAL A 182 11.70 3.81 18.66
CA VAL A 182 10.49 3.63 19.46
C VAL A 182 9.63 4.90 19.42
N ALA A 183 10.22 6.07 19.67
CA ALA A 183 9.53 7.36 19.64
C ALA A 183 8.93 7.67 18.26
N GLU A 184 9.66 7.40 17.18
CA GLU A 184 9.17 7.56 15.81
C GLU A 184 7.97 6.66 15.51
N ALA A 185 8.03 5.38 15.90
CA ALA A 185 6.92 4.45 15.68
C ALA A 185 5.65 4.87 16.46
N ILE A 186 5.82 5.33 17.71
CA ILE A 186 4.73 5.86 18.54
C ILE A 186 4.15 7.12 17.90
N GLY A 187 4.99 8.09 17.52
CA GLY A 187 4.57 9.35 16.91
C GLY A 187 3.79 9.13 15.61
N MET A 188 4.30 8.24 14.75
CA MET A 188 3.64 7.90 13.49
C MET A 188 2.25 7.29 13.71
N LEU A 189 2.13 6.33 14.65
CA LEU A 189 0.84 5.71 14.98
C LEU A 189 -0.13 6.71 15.62
N HIS A 190 0.37 7.56 16.52
CA HIS A 190 -0.40 8.61 17.16
C HIS A 190 -0.99 9.57 16.12
N ASP A 191 -0.17 10.06 15.21
CA ASP A 191 -0.61 11.02 14.18
C ASP A 191 -1.56 10.38 13.18
N ALA A 192 -1.33 9.12 12.80
CA ALA A 192 -2.26 8.36 11.96
C ALA A 192 -3.65 8.22 12.62
N LEU A 193 -3.69 7.86 13.92
CA LEU A 193 -4.94 7.76 14.67
C LEU A 193 -5.66 9.12 14.81
N ARG A 194 -4.92 10.21 15.03
CA ARG A 194 -5.50 11.57 15.05
C ARG A 194 -6.12 11.93 13.72
N ARG A 195 -5.41 11.68 12.61
CA ARG A 195 -5.90 11.95 11.25
C ARG A 195 -7.10 11.07 10.89
N ALA A 196 -7.20 9.87 11.47
CA ALA A 196 -8.36 8.99 11.36
C ALA A 196 -9.55 9.42 12.24
N GLY A 197 -9.45 10.52 12.99
CA GLY A 197 -10.54 11.09 13.79
C GLY A 197 -10.51 10.76 15.28
N ASN A 198 -9.48 10.07 15.78
CA ASN A 198 -9.31 9.86 17.22
C ASN A 198 -8.59 11.06 17.86
N ALA A 199 -9.35 11.95 18.48
CA ALA A 199 -8.81 13.19 19.06
C ALA A 199 -7.82 12.96 20.23
N THR A 200 -7.88 11.81 20.90
CA THR A 200 -7.00 11.47 22.04
C THR A 200 -6.55 10.00 21.95
N PRO A 201 -5.63 9.67 21.02
CA PRO A 201 -5.16 8.30 20.88
C PRO A 201 -4.47 7.80 22.15
N ARG A 202 -4.80 6.59 22.57
CA ARG A 202 -4.10 5.87 23.63
C ARG A 202 -3.31 4.75 22.98
N ILE A 203 -1.99 4.73 23.20
CA ILE A 203 -1.08 3.76 22.59
C ILE A 203 -0.48 2.91 23.70
N GLY A 204 -0.62 1.59 23.57
CA GLY A 204 0.14 0.64 24.35
C GLY A 204 1.44 0.30 23.60
N VAL A 205 2.55 0.26 24.34
CA VAL A 205 3.86 -0.14 23.81
C VAL A 205 4.19 -1.50 24.41
N CYS A 206 4.45 -2.50 23.56
CA CYS A 206 4.92 -3.80 24.00
C CYS A 206 6.39 -3.72 24.41
N GLY A 207 6.77 -4.42 25.48
CA GLY A 207 8.18 -4.72 25.74
C GLY A 207 8.77 -5.60 24.63
N LEU A 208 10.08 -5.52 24.47
CA LEU A 208 10.87 -6.44 23.65
C LEU A 208 10.99 -7.80 24.34
N ASN A 209 11.36 -7.78 25.62
CA ASN A 209 11.61 -8.97 26.41
C ASN A 209 10.31 -9.53 27.01
N PRO A 210 10.24 -10.86 27.24
CA PRO A 210 9.12 -11.43 27.97
C PRO A 210 9.00 -10.76 29.35
N HIS A 211 7.77 -10.57 29.82
CA HIS A 211 7.48 -9.87 31.09
C HIS A 211 8.05 -8.44 31.16
N ASN A 212 8.28 -7.78 30.01
CA ASN A 212 8.90 -6.45 29.95
C ASN A 212 10.26 -6.40 30.68
N GLY A 213 11.05 -7.45 30.53
CA GLY A 213 12.41 -7.54 31.10
C GLY A 213 12.46 -7.97 32.57
N ASP A 214 11.32 -7.99 33.29
CA ASP A 214 11.23 -8.37 34.71
C ASP A 214 12.30 -7.68 35.57
N ASP A 215 12.25 -6.34 35.63
CA ASP A 215 13.23 -5.49 36.32
C ASP A 215 14.70 -5.73 35.91
N GLY A 216 14.93 -6.20 34.68
CA GLY A 216 16.26 -6.47 34.13
C GLY A 216 16.68 -7.93 34.16
N ASN A 217 15.89 -8.82 34.75
CA ASN A 217 16.20 -10.25 34.86
C ASN A 217 16.22 -10.97 33.50
N PHE A 218 15.42 -10.50 32.53
CA PHE A 218 15.29 -11.11 31.19
C PHE A 218 15.80 -10.23 30.05
N GLY A 219 16.55 -9.17 30.38
CA GLY A 219 16.99 -8.15 29.43
C GLY A 219 16.70 -6.76 29.99
N ARG A 220 17.42 -5.76 29.50
CA ARG A 220 17.37 -4.38 30.02
C ARG A 220 16.85 -3.36 29.02
N GLU A 221 16.50 -3.78 27.82
CA GLU A 221 16.03 -2.91 26.75
C GLU A 221 14.79 -2.09 27.18
N GLU A 222 13.93 -2.64 28.02
CA GLU A 222 12.82 -1.88 28.60
C GLU A 222 13.29 -0.69 29.45
N ILE A 223 14.32 -0.91 30.29
CA ILE A 223 14.85 0.09 31.22
C ILE A 223 15.70 1.12 30.47
N ASP A 224 16.54 0.65 29.56
CA ASP A 224 17.61 1.45 28.96
C ASP A 224 17.16 2.12 27.64
N ILE A 225 16.10 1.64 26.99
CA ILE A 225 15.67 2.09 25.64
C ILE A 225 14.19 2.48 25.55
N ILE A 226 13.26 1.71 26.15
CA ILE A 226 11.81 1.85 25.88
C ILE A 226 11.10 2.80 26.86
N ALA A 227 11.46 2.78 28.16
CA ALA A 227 10.74 3.46 29.24
C ALA A 227 10.90 5.00 29.29
#